data_AF-R0GXJ4-F1
#
_entry.id   AF-R0GXJ4-F1
#
_cell.length_a   1.000
_cell.length_b   1.000
_cell.length_c   1.000
_cell.angle_alpha   90.00
_cell.angle_beta   90.00
_cell.angle_gamma   90.00
#
_symmetry.space_group_name_H-M   'P 1'
#
loop_
_entity.id
_entity.type
_entity.pdbx_description
1 polymer ?
#
loop_
_entity_poly.entity_id
_entity_poly.type
_entity_poly.pdbx_seq_one_letter_code
_entity_poly.pdbx_strand_id
1 'polypeptide(L)'
;MEVQTTVDNESLAFKKLSHSQWTDYFVSFPIDDSELDAITREIDILKPEVRELLSSQGDNETSKSKVLLIQLLLSLGLAFHFENEIENILEDVFQRIEDMFGDERDLSTVSIMFCVFRTYGHNLSSNVFKRFIGDDGKFEKSLIGDTKGIMNLYEAAHLGTTKDYVLDEALKFTSNHLKSLLAGGTCQPHITKLIRNMLYLPQRWNMEALIAREYISFYEQEKDHDKTLLRLAKLNFKLLQLHYIKELKTFIKWWIELDLTSKWPSQFRERIVEAWLAGLMMYYEPQFSGGRVIAAKFNYLLTIIDDACDHYLTIPDITRLVGCVE
;
A
#
# COMPACT_ATOMS: atom_id res chain seq x y z
N MET A 1 37.20 32.63 37.31
CA MET A 1 35.90 32.18 37.88
C MET A 1 35.18 31.47 36.76
N GLU A 2 35.55 30.21 36.54
CA GLU A 2 34.88 29.36 35.56
C GLU A 2 33.62 28.81 36.22
N VAL A 3 32.46 29.15 35.65
CA VAL A 3 31.18 28.61 36.08
C VAL A 3 31.10 27.20 35.51
N GLN A 4 31.39 26.23 36.38
CA GLN A 4 31.20 24.83 36.13
C GLN A 4 29.70 24.56 36.22
N THR A 5 28.99 24.61 35.09
CA THR A 5 27.63 24.10 34.99
C THR A 5 27.70 22.57 35.04
N THR A 6 27.66 22.03 36.25
CA THR A 6 27.24 20.65 36.50
C THR A 6 25.78 20.55 36.10
N VAL A 7 25.52 19.97 34.92
CA VAL A 7 24.18 19.49 34.59
C VAL A 7 23.95 18.29 35.50
N ASP A 8 23.18 18.50 36.57
CA ASP A 8 22.71 17.44 37.44
C ASP A 8 21.90 16.46 36.60
N ASN A 9 22.52 15.30 36.31
CA ASN A 9 21.94 14.20 35.56
C ASN A 9 20.99 13.39 36.47
N GLU A 10 20.13 14.08 37.22
CA GLU A 10 19.11 13.47 38.07
C GLU A 10 17.95 12.97 37.20
N SER A 11 18.03 11.67 36.93
CA SER A 11 16.92 10.77 36.64
C SER A 11 15.86 11.28 35.65
N LEU A 12 16.17 11.22 34.36
CA LEU A 12 15.14 10.72 33.46
C LEU A 12 14.97 9.23 33.77
N ALA A 13 14.07 8.92 34.72
CA ALA A 13 13.66 7.55 35.01
C ALA A 13 12.90 7.01 33.79
N PHE A 14 13.65 6.59 32.78
CA PHE A 14 13.10 6.13 31.53
C PHE A 14 12.46 4.76 31.71
N LYS A 15 11.25 4.64 31.18
CA LYS A 15 10.47 3.42 31.24
C LYS A 15 11.19 2.34 30.43
N LYS A 16 11.77 1.35 31.11
CA LYS A 16 12.25 0.11 30.50
C LYS A 16 11.15 -0.42 29.58
N LEU A 17 11.47 -0.55 28.29
CA LEU A 17 10.54 -1.12 27.34
C LEU A 17 10.52 -2.65 27.50
N SER A 18 9.32 -3.21 27.46
CA SER A 18 9.12 -4.65 27.59
C SER A 18 9.53 -5.36 26.31
N HIS A 19 10.02 -6.58 26.45
CA HIS A 19 10.22 -7.50 25.33
C HIS A 19 8.96 -7.58 24.47
N SER A 20 9.14 -7.64 23.14
CA SER A 20 8.00 -7.68 22.22
C SER A 20 7.42 -9.08 22.14
N GLN A 21 6.18 -9.25 22.59
CA GLN A 21 5.44 -10.52 22.50
C GLN A 21 5.29 -11.02 21.05
N TRP A 22 5.38 -10.10 20.08
CA TRP A 22 5.34 -10.45 18.66
C TRP A 22 6.60 -11.20 18.21
N THR A 23 7.76 -10.88 18.80
CA THR A 23 9.02 -11.57 18.51
C THR A 23 8.87 -13.07 18.82
N ASP A 24 8.40 -13.41 20.03
CA ASP A 24 8.15 -14.79 20.46
C ASP A 24 7.12 -15.52 19.59
N TYR A 25 6.04 -14.81 19.24
CA TYR A 25 4.98 -15.35 18.40
C TYR A 25 5.51 -15.77 17.02
N PHE A 26 6.20 -14.87 16.31
CA PHE A 26 6.66 -15.17 14.95
C PHE A 26 7.79 -16.18 14.89
N VAL A 27 8.65 -16.25 15.91
CA VAL A 27 9.68 -17.30 16.01
C VAL A 27 9.05 -18.69 16.12
N SER A 28 8.02 -18.81 16.95
CA SER A 28 7.34 -20.09 17.22
C SER A 28 6.29 -20.48 16.18
N PHE A 29 5.83 -19.55 15.34
CA PHE A 29 4.79 -19.79 14.34
C PHE A 29 5.16 -20.94 13.39
N PRO A 30 4.40 -22.04 13.25
CA PRO A 30 4.76 -23.12 12.34
C PRO A 30 4.64 -22.68 10.88
N ILE A 31 5.59 -23.10 10.04
CA ILE A 31 5.52 -22.87 8.58
C ILE A 31 5.63 -24.22 7.91
N ASP A 32 4.64 -24.55 7.09
CA ASP A 32 4.60 -25.76 6.28
C ASP A 32 5.08 -25.43 4.86
N ASP A 33 6.28 -25.90 4.52
CA ASP A 33 6.85 -25.71 3.18
C ASP A 33 6.01 -26.43 2.11
N SER A 34 5.35 -27.54 2.45
CA SER A 34 4.48 -28.26 1.52
C SER A 34 3.20 -27.48 1.19
N GLU A 35 2.68 -26.74 2.17
CA GLU A 35 1.55 -25.82 1.97
C GLU A 35 1.94 -24.68 1.02
N LEU A 36 3.13 -24.10 1.20
CA LEU A 36 3.65 -23.04 0.33
C LEU A 36 3.81 -23.52 -1.12
N ASP A 37 4.38 -24.71 -1.32
CA ASP A 37 4.55 -25.31 -2.64
C ASP A 37 3.20 -25.61 -3.31
N ALA A 38 2.23 -26.12 -2.54
CA ALA A 38 0.89 -26.39 -3.04
C ALA A 38 0.19 -25.11 -3.50
N ILE A 39 0.22 -24.04 -2.70
CA ILE A 39 -0.35 -22.73 -3.04
C ILE A 39 0.32 -22.16 -4.29
N THR A 40 1.66 -22.25 -4.37
CA THR A 40 2.43 -21.74 -5.54
C THR A 40 1.98 -22.43 -6.83
N ARG A 41 1.87 -23.76 -6.81
CA ARG A 41 1.39 -24.53 -7.98
C ARG A 41 -0.02 -24.15 -8.39
N GLU A 42 -0.91 -23.93 -7.42
CA GLU A 42 -2.28 -23.55 -7.70
C GLU A 42 -2.38 -22.15 -8.32
N ILE A 43 -1.57 -21.19 -7.83
CA ILE A 43 -1.41 -19.87 -8.43
C ILE A 43 -0.89 -19.99 -9.87
N ASP A 44 0.11 -20.83 -10.12
CA ASP A 44 0.66 -21.06 -11.46
C ASP A 44 -0.37 -21.63 -12.45
N ILE A 45 -1.34 -22.41 -11.96
CA ILE A 45 -2.45 -22.93 -12.78
C ILE A 45 -3.48 -21.84 -13.11
N LEU A 46 -3.76 -20.92 -12.18
CA LEU A 46 -4.79 -19.88 -12.36
C LEU A 46 -4.28 -18.64 -13.12
N LYS A 47 -2.99 -18.31 -13.05
CA LYS A 47 -2.40 -17.15 -13.75
C LYS A 47 -2.68 -17.13 -15.26
N PRO A 48 -2.58 -18.25 -16.01
CA PRO A 48 -2.91 -18.30 -17.43
C PRO A 48 -4.32 -17.81 -17.78
N GLU A 49 -5.34 -18.12 -16.97
CA GLU A 49 -6.72 -17.68 -17.21
C GLU A 49 -6.82 -16.15 -17.15
N VAL A 50 -6.18 -15.52 -16.17
CA VAL A 50 -6.14 -14.06 -16.03
C VAL A 50 -5.32 -13.42 -17.16
N ARG A 51 -4.23 -14.05 -17.57
CA ARG A 51 -3.42 -13.60 -18.71
C ARG A 51 -4.21 -13.63 -20.02
N GLU A 52 -5.08 -14.62 -20.21
CA GLU A 52 -5.97 -14.68 -21.37
C GLU A 52 -6.94 -13.49 -21.40
N LEU A 53 -7.53 -13.13 -20.25
CA LEU A 53 -8.41 -11.96 -20.12
C LEU A 53 -7.67 -10.66 -20.52
N LEU A 54 -6.42 -10.50 -20.07
CA LEU A 54 -5.56 -9.35 -20.42
C LEU A 54 -5.15 -9.35 -21.91
N SER A 55 -5.01 -10.53 -22.52
CA SER A 55 -4.55 -10.69 -23.91
C SER A 55 -5.66 -10.62 -24.96
N SER A 56 -6.93 -10.61 -24.54
CA SER A 56 -8.10 -10.60 -25.42
C SER A 56 -8.03 -9.48 -26.48
N GLN A 57 -8.23 -9.81 -27.75
CA GLN A 57 -8.27 -8.80 -28.82
C GLN A 57 -9.68 -8.22 -28.94
N GLY A 58 -9.79 -6.93 -29.23
CA GLY A 58 -11.09 -6.30 -29.37
C GLY A 58 -11.02 -4.80 -29.67
N ASP A 59 -12.17 -4.16 -29.52
CA ASP A 59 -12.39 -2.74 -29.76
C ASP A 59 -11.94 -1.85 -28.58
N ASN A 60 -12.32 -0.58 -28.63
CA ASN A 60 -12.01 0.40 -27.59
C ASN A 60 -12.64 0.01 -26.23
N GLU A 61 -13.85 -0.57 -26.23
CA GLU A 61 -14.52 -1.04 -25.00
C GLU A 61 -13.79 -2.22 -24.37
N THR A 62 -13.27 -3.13 -25.21
CA THR A 62 -12.40 -4.21 -24.76
C THR A 62 -11.13 -3.65 -24.12
N SER A 63 -10.53 -2.63 -24.73
CA SER A 63 -9.32 -1.97 -24.23
C SER A 63 -9.56 -1.26 -22.89
N LYS A 64 -10.67 -0.54 -22.74
CA LYS A 64 -11.10 0.04 -21.46
C LYS A 64 -11.29 -1.04 -20.40
N SER A 65 -11.98 -2.12 -20.74
CA SER A 65 -12.23 -3.25 -19.83
C SER A 65 -10.94 -3.86 -19.30
N LYS A 66 -9.88 -3.91 -20.11
CA LYS A 66 -8.54 -4.31 -19.64
C LYS A 66 -7.98 -3.33 -18.61
N VAL A 67 -8.07 -2.02 -18.85
CA VAL A 67 -7.61 -1.02 -17.86
C VAL A 67 -8.40 -1.13 -16.55
N LEU A 68 -9.70 -1.39 -16.62
CA LEU A 68 -10.53 -1.66 -15.43
C LEU A 68 -10.08 -2.94 -14.70
N LEU A 69 -9.74 -4.00 -15.44
CA LEU A 69 -9.19 -5.22 -14.89
C LEU A 69 -7.82 -4.97 -14.23
N ILE A 70 -6.96 -4.13 -14.81
CA ILE A 70 -5.67 -3.76 -14.22
C ILE A 70 -5.88 -3.09 -12.86
N GLN A 71 -6.83 -2.17 -12.73
CA GLN A 71 -7.18 -1.59 -11.43
C GLN A 71 -7.65 -2.64 -10.42
N LEU A 72 -8.47 -3.58 -10.86
CA LEU A 72 -8.92 -4.68 -10.00
C LEU A 72 -7.74 -5.55 -9.54
N LEU A 73 -6.78 -5.85 -10.42
CA LEU A 73 -5.57 -6.60 -10.08
C LEU A 73 -4.68 -5.83 -9.09
N LEU A 74 -4.54 -4.50 -9.25
CA LEU A 74 -3.83 -3.66 -8.27
C LEU A 74 -4.49 -3.73 -6.90
N SER A 75 -5.81 -3.50 -6.84
CA SER A 75 -6.54 -3.52 -5.57
C SER A 75 -6.56 -4.90 -4.90
N LEU A 76 -6.49 -5.99 -5.67
CA LEU A 76 -6.38 -7.36 -5.16
C LEU A 76 -4.94 -7.79 -4.82
N GLY A 77 -3.94 -6.92 -5.06
CA GLY A 77 -2.53 -7.22 -4.83
C GLY A 77 -1.98 -8.30 -5.76
N LEU A 78 -2.46 -8.35 -7.00
CA LEU A 78 -2.12 -9.33 -8.03
C LEU A 78 -1.30 -8.75 -9.20
N ALA A 79 -1.24 -7.42 -9.33
CA ALA A 79 -0.66 -6.75 -10.49
C ALA A 79 0.79 -7.19 -10.81
N PHE A 80 1.62 -7.41 -9.79
CA PHE A 80 3.03 -7.81 -9.97
C PHE A 80 3.22 -9.14 -10.72
N HIS A 81 2.19 -9.99 -10.80
CA HIS A 81 2.24 -11.24 -11.59
C HIS A 81 2.12 -11.00 -13.11
N PHE A 82 1.73 -9.79 -13.52
CA PHE A 82 1.34 -9.44 -14.88
C PHE A 82 1.97 -8.12 -15.36
N GLU A 83 3.10 -7.70 -14.77
CA GLU A 83 3.72 -6.40 -15.05
C GLU A 83 3.96 -6.16 -16.55
N ASN A 84 4.52 -7.15 -17.25
CA ASN A 84 4.77 -7.06 -18.70
C ASN A 84 3.46 -6.89 -19.50
N GLU A 85 2.42 -7.66 -19.17
CA GLU A 85 1.13 -7.55 -19.84
C GLU A 85 0.50 -6.17 -19.57
N ILE A 86 0.59 -5.69 -18.34
CA ILE A 86 0.07 -4.39 -17.93
C ILE A 86 0.78 -3.27 -18.70
N GLU A 87 2.12 -3.25 -18.70
CA GLU A 87 2.91 -2.24 -19.42
C GLU A 87 2.55 -2.19 -20.90
N ASN A 88 2.52 -3.34 -21.58
CA ASN A 88 2.16 -3.42 -23.00
C ASN A 88 0.74 -2.91 -23.29
N ILE A 89 -0.23 -3.25 -22.43
CA ILE A 89 -1.61 -2.78 -22.58
C ILE A 89 -1.67 -1.26 -22.40
N LEU A 90 -1.02 -0.73 -21.36
CA LEU A 90 -1.07 0.70 -21.09
C LEU A 90 -0.36 1.52 -22.18
N GLU A 91 0.75 1.03 -22.72
CA GLU A 91 1.41 1.67 -23.86
C GLU A 91 0.50 1.75 -25.09
N ASP A 92 -0.16 0.64 -25.46
CA ASP A 92 -1.06 0.59 -26.62
C ASP A 92 -2.31 1.46 -26.43
N VAL A 93 -2.96 1.38 -25.26
CA VAL A 93 -4.17 2.15 -24.97
C VAL A 93 -3.86 3.64 -24.86
N PHE A 94 -2.70 4.01 -24.30
CA PHE A 94 -2.32 5.42 -24.15
C PHE A 94 -2.08 6.12 -25.50
N GLN A 95 -1.62 5.40 -26.53
CA GLN A 95 -1.48 5.96 -27.88
C GLN A 95 -2.82 6.39 -28.50
N ARG A 96 -3.92 5.79 -28.06
CA ARG A 96 -5.28 6.03 -28.56
C ARG A 96 -6.18 6.66 -27.49
N ILE A 97 -5.58 7.32 -26.50
CA ILE A 97 -6.28 7.75 -25.29
C ILE A 97 -7.40 8.76 -25.55
N GLU A 98 -7.24 9.63 -26.56
CA GLU A 98 -8.28 10.58 -26.97
C GLU A 98 -9.52 9.85 -27.50
N ASP A 99 -9.32 8.84 -28.35
CA ASP A 99 -10.38 7.98 -28.88
C ASP A 99 -11.01 7.12 -27.78
N MET A 100 -10.23 6.68 -26.79
CA MET A 100 -10.76 5.94 -25.64
C MET A 100 -11.71 6.81 -24.83
N PHE A 101 -11.34 8.06 -24.59
CA PHE A 101 -12.14 8.95 -23.77
C PHE A 101 -13.32 9.55 -24.51
N GLY A 102 -13.27 9.72 -25.84
CA GLY A 102 -14.34 10.20 -26.73
C GLY A 102 -15.57 10.78 -26.03
N ASP A 103 -16.68 10.03 -26.09
CA ASP A 103 -17.95 10.33 -25.42
C ASP A 103 -18.13 9.59 -24.08
N GLU A 104 -17.04 9.12 -23.45
CA GLU A 104 -17.12 8.39 -22.18
C GLU A 104 -17.67 9.31 -21.07
N ARG A 105 -18.80 8.92 -20.49
CA ARG A 105 -19.51 9.69 -19.45
C ARG A 105 -19.70 8.88 -18.17
N ASP A 106 -19.17 7.66 -18.07
CA ASP A 106 -19.14 6.90 -16.84
C ASP A 106 -18.03 7.43 -15.90
N LEU A 107 -18.43 7.97 -14.75
CA LEU A 107 -17.50 8.58 -13.80
C LEU A 107 -16.50 7.56 -13.26
N SER A 108 -16.97 6.35 -12.97
CA SER A 108 -16.13 5.26 -12.47
C SER A 108 -15.04 4.89 -13.47
N THR A 109 -15.38 4.71 -14.74
CA THR A 109 -14.45 4.33 -15.82
C THR A 109 -13.40 5.40 -16.03
N VAL A 110 -13.80 6.67 -16.15
CA VAL A 110 -12.84 7.77 -16.33
C VAL A 110 -11.89 7.89 -15.15
N SER A 111 -12.41 7.75 -13.93
CA SER A 111 -11.61 7.83 -12.71
C SER A 111 -10.61 6.67 -12.60
N ILE A 112 -11.04 5.44 -12.90
CA ILE A 112 -10.17 4.27 -12.89
C ILE A 112 -9.07 4.38 -13.93
N MET A 113 -9.41 4.73 -15.18
CA MET A 113 -8.41 4.92 -16.23
C MET A 113 -7.38 5.97 -15.81
N PHE A 114 -7.84 7.09 -15.25
CA PHE A 114 -6.97 8.12 -14.71
C PHE A 114 -6.04 7.59 -13.62
N CYS A 115 -6.57 6.82 -12.66
CA CYS A 115 -5.78 6.20 -11.60
C CYS A 115 -4.67 5.30 -12.16
N VAL A 116 -5.03 4.38 -13.05
CA VAL A 116 -4.09 3.40 -13.60
C VAL A 116 -3.00 4.11 -14.40
N PHE A 117 -3.35 4.97 -15.35
CA PHE A 117 -2.37 5.66 -16.18
C PHE A 117 -1.40 6.51 -15.35
N ARG A 118 -1.89 7.28 -14.37
CA ARG A 118 -1.02 8.08 -13.48
C ARG A 118 -0.17 7.20 -12.56
N THR A 119 -0.68 6.06 -12.12
CA THR A 119 0.08 5.11 -11.29
C THR A 119 1.28 4.54 -12.04
N TYR A 120 1.09 4.19 -13.32
CA TYR A 120 2.15 3.72 -14.22
C TYR A 120 2.96 4.83 -14.90
N GLY A 121 2.85 6.08 -14.42
CA GLY A 121 3.71 7.18 -14.85
C GLY A 121 3.31 7.87 -16.17
N HIS A 122 2.17 7.51 -16.76
CA HIS A 122 1.65 8.22 -17.93
C HIS A 122 1.05 9.57 -17.53
N ASN A 123 1.43 10.63 -18.26
CA ASN A 123 0.97 11.99 -17.98
C ASN A 123 -0.43 12.28 -18.55
N LEU A 124 -1.45 11.55 -18.06
CA LEU A 124 -2.83 11.81 -18.46
C LEU A 124 -3.33 13.12 -17.85
N SER A 125 -3.88 14.01 -18.68
CA SER A 125 -4.38 15.32 -18.22
C SER A 125 -5.58 15.17 -17.29
N SER A 126 -5.58 15.86 -16.15
CA SER A 126 -6.75 15.93 -15.26
C SER A 126 -7.95 16.64 -15.89
N ASN A 127 -7.76 17.35 -17.02
CA ASN A 127 -8.85 17.96 -17.78
C ASN A 127 -9.90 16.95 -18.26
N VAL A 128 -9.59 15.63 -18.28
CA VAL A 128 -10.60 14.59 -18.56
C VAL A 128 -11.82 14.73 -17.65
N PHE A 129 -11.66 15.21 -16.41
CA PHE A 129 -12.76 15.39 -15.46
C PHE A 129 -13.64 16.62 -15.72
N LYS A 130 -13.24 17.54 -16.60
CA LYS A 130 -14.06 18.72 -16.95
C LYS A 130 -15.40 18.35 -17.57
N ARG A 131 -15.53 17.15 -18.14
CA ARG A 131 -16.79 16.61 -18.66
C ARG A 131 -17.87 16.39 -17.60
N PHE A 132 -17.48 16.35 -16.32
CA PHE A 132 -18.37 16.17 -15.17
C PHE A 132 -18.62 17.47 -14.41
N ILE A 133 -18.17 18.59 -14.95
CA ILE A 133 -18.31 19.92 -14.35
C ILE A 133 -19.46 20.65 -15.06
N GLY A 134 -20.41 21.15 -14.27
CA GLY A 134 -21.51 21.96 -14.78
C GLY A 134 -21.13 23.43 -15.00
N ASP A 135 -22.08 24.21 -15.49
CA ASP A 135 -21.88 25.63 -15.83
C ASP A 135 -21.48 26.51 -14.63
N ASP A 136 -21.77 26.06 -13.40
CA ASP A 136 -21.37 26.73 -12.16
C ASP A 136 -19.90 26.49 -11.77
N GLY A 137 -19.16 25.73 -12.59
CA GLY A 137 -17.76 25.38 -12.39
C GLY A 137 -17.53 24.29 -11.34
N LYS A 138 -18.59 23.56 -10.92
CA LYS A 138 -18.51 22.48 -9.93
C LYS A 138 -18.92 21.14 -10.52
N PHE A 139 -18.52 20.06 -9.85
CA PHE A 139 -18.99 18.72 -10.19
C PHE A 139 -20.51 18.63 -10.12
N GLU A 140 -21.12 18.08 -11.16
CA GLU A 140 -22.56 17.99 -11.30
C GLU A 140 -23.18 17.19 -10.14
N LYS A 141 -24.28 17.71 -9.57
CA LYS A 141 -24.98 17.03 -8.47
C LYS A 141 -25.63 15.71 -8.89
N SER A 142 -25.86 15.49 -10.19
CA SER A 142 -26.37 14.24 -10.74
C SER A 142 -25.45 13.05 -10.44
N LEU A 143 -24.14 13.28 -10.24
CA LEU A 143 -23.14 12.26 -9.97
C LEU A 143 -23.29 11.60 -8.58
N ILE A 144 -24.05 12.22 -7.67
CA ILE A 144 -24.29 11.76 -6.29
C ILE A 144 -24.95 10.37 -6.24
N GLY A 145 -25.67 9.96 -7.30
CA GLY A 145 -26.26 8.62 -7.39
C GLY A 145 -25.25 7.51 -7.65
N ASP A 146 -24.07 7.83 -8.21
CA ASP A 146 -23.03 6.86 -8.55
C ASP A 146 -21.99 6.74 -7.42
N THR A 147 -22.31 5.95 -6.39
CA THR A 147 -21.40 5.74 -5.26
C THR A 147 -20.04 5.19 -5.69
N LYS A 148 -20.00 4.29 -6.68
CA LYS A 148 -18.76 3.67 -7.15
C LYS A 148 -17.89 4.70 -7.90
N GLY A 149 -18.48 5.49 -8.77
CA GLY A 149 -17.80 6.60 -9.45
C GLY A 149 -17.26 7.64 -8.47
N ILE A 150 -18.02 8.00 -7.43
CA ILE A 150 -17.55 8.92 -6.40
C ILE A 150 -16.33 8.36 -5.65
N MET A 151 -16.36 7.08 -5.28
CA MET A 151 -15.23 6.41 -4.63
C MET A 151 -13.98 6.38 -5.53
N ASN A 152 -14.14 6.06 -6.81
CA ASN A 152 -13.01 6.04 -7.75
C ASN A 152 -12.48 7.45 -8.04
N LEU A 153 -13.36 8.46 -8.15
CA LEU A 153 -12.95 9.85 -8.32
C LEU A 153 -12.18 10.36 -7.08
N TYR A 154 -12.58 9.93 -5.89
CA TYR A 154 -11.85 10.26 -4.66
C TYR A 154 -10.42 9.75 -4.71
N GLU A 155 -10.21 8.48 -5.08
CA GLU A 155 -8.86 7.91 -5.22
C GLU A 155 -8.07 8.59 -6.34
N ALA A 156 -8.72 8.91 -7.47
CA ALA A 156 -8.12 9.64 -8.57
C ALA A 156 -7.64 11.04 -8.16
N ALA A 157 -8.40 11.74 -7.31
CA ALA A 157 -8.05 13.08 -6.87
C ALA A 157 -6.75 13.12 -6.04
N HIS A 158 -6.42 12.03 -5.33
CA HIS A 158 -5.15 11.91 -4.58
C HIS A 158 -3.91 11.70 -5.46
N LEU A 159 -4.08 11.50 -6.77
CA LEU A 159 -2.99 11.46 -7.75
C LEU A 159 -2.69 12.83 -8.39
N GLY A 160 -3.36 13.88 -7.91
CA GLY A 160 -3.17 15.23 -8.41
C GLY A 160 -1.80 15.82 -8.14
N THR A 161 -1.32 16.63 -9.09
CA THR A 161 -0.15 17.48 -8.93
C THR A 161 -0.57 18.92 -8.63
N THR A 162 0.39 19.80 -8.35
CA THR A 162 0.14 21.24 -8.13
C THR A 162 -0.46 21.98 -9.33
N LYS A 163 -0.57 21.32 -10.49
CA LYS A 163 -1.16 21.87 -11.72
C LYS A 163 -2.55 21.31 -12.03
N ASP A 164 -3.01 20.31 -11.28
CA ASP A 164 -4.26 19.59 -11.53
C ASP A 164 -5.43 20.19 -10.72
N TYR A 165 -5.67 21.50 -10.86
CA TYR A 165 -6.63 22.26 -10.02
C TYR A 165 -8.06 21.68 -9.97
N VAL A 166 -8.48 20.97 -11.01
CA VAL A 166 -9.79 20.29 -11.04
C VAL A 166 -9.91 19.20 -9.97
N LEU A 167 -8.79 18.58 -9.59
CA LEU A 167 -8.75 17.52 -8.59
C LEU A 167 -8.92 18.06 -7.16
N ASP A 168 -8.59 19.32 -6.90
CA ASP A 168 -8.86 19.95 -5.59
C ASP A 168 -10.38 20.03 -5.33
N GLU A 169 -11.15 20.45 -6.33
CA GLU A 169 -12.61 20.46 -6.22
C GLU A 169 -13.19 19.05 -6.26
N ALA A 170 -12.61 18.12 -7.02
CA ALA A 170 -13.02 16.72 -7.02
C ALA A 170 -12.87 16.11 -5.62
N LEU A 171 -11.73 16.36 -4.96
CA LEU A 171 -11.47 15.86 -3.62
C LEU A 171 -12.46 16.44 -2.61
N LYS A 172 -12.76 17.73 -2.69
CA LYS A 172 -13.76 18.38 -1.83
C LYS A 172 -15.17 17.81 -2.05
N PHE A 173 -15.59 17.69 -3.31
CA PHE A 173 -16.89 17.17 -3.70
C PHE A 173 -17.08 15.73 -3.21
N THR A 174 -16.16 14.84 -3.56
CA THR A 174 -16.21 13.41 -3.20
C THR A 174 -16.11 13.21 -1.69
N SER A 175 -15.19 13.90 -1.00
CA SER A 175 -15.06 13.80 0.47
C SER A 175 -16.35 14.17 1.20
N ASN A 176 -17.02 15.24 0.79
CA ASN A 176 -18.28 15.66 1.41
C ASN A 176 -19.39 14.63 1.19
N HIS A 177 -19.47 14.09 -0.03
CA HIS A 177 -20.48 13.09 -0.36
C HIS A 177 -20.25 11.77 0.39
N LEU A 178 -19.02 11.25 0.40
CA LEU A 178 -18.65 10.03 1.12
C LEU A 178 -18.92 10.14 2.62
N LYS A 179 -18.62 11.29 3.24
CA LYS A 179 -18.97 11.56 4.65
C LYS A 179 -20.48 11.58 4.86
N SER A 180 -21.24 12.15 3.93
CA SER A 180 -22.71 12.16 3.99
C SER A 180 -23.29 10.75 3.87
N LEU A 181 -22.73 9.88 3.02
CA LEU A 181 -23.14 8.49 2.89
C LEU A 181 -22.92 7.72 4.20
N LEU A 182 -21.77 7.91 4.85
CA LEU A 182 -21.48 7.31 6.16
C LEU A 182 -22.46 7.78 7.23
N ALA A 183 -22.83 9.06 7.24
CA ALA A 183 -23.79 9.61 8.20
C ALA A 183 -25.23 9.14 7.93
N GLY A 184 -25.60 8.95 6.66
CA GLY A 184 -26.93 8.50 6.25
C GLY A 184 -27.21 7.02 6.52
N GLY A 185 -26.17 6.18 6.61
CA GLY A 185 -26.31 4.75 6.94
C GLY A 185 -27.03 3.93 5.87
N THR A 186 -27.07 4.41 4.63
CA THR A 186 -27.80 3.78 3.51
C THR A 186 -26.99 2.71 2.76
N CYS A 187 -25.68 2.66 2.97
CA CYS A 187 -24.78 1.72 2.29
C CYS A 187 -24.75 0.35 3.00
N GLN A 188 -24.44 -0.69 2.23
CA GLN A 188 -24.16 -2.01 2.80
C GLN A 188 -22.95 -1.97 3.75
N PRO A 189 -22.84 -2.89 4.73
CA PRO A 189 -21.78 -2.86 5.72
C PRO A 189 -20.36 -2.88 5.13
N HIS A 190 -20.12 -3.68 4.08
CA HIS A 190 -18.81 -3.78 3.44
C HIS A 190 -18.43 -2.51 2.66
N ILE A 191 -19.39 -1.89 1.97
CA ILE A 191 -19.20 -0.57 1.33
C ILE A 191 -18.89 0.49 2.38
N THR A 192 -19.65 0.51 3.48
CA THR A 192 -19.43 1.44 4.59
C THR A 192 -18.02 1.31 5.17
N LYS A 193 -17.54 0.07 5.34
CA LYS A 193 -16.17 -0.20 5.79
C LYS A 193 -15.14 0.31 4.78
N LEU A 194 -15.33 0.04 3.49
CA LEU A 194 -14.43 0.50 2.43
C LEU A 194 -14.34 2.03 2.37
N ILE A 195 -15.48 2.73 2.41
CA ILE A 195 -15.54 4.20 2.44
C ILE A 195 -14.80 4.75 3.67
N ARG A 196 -14.98 4.13 4.85
CA ARG A 196 -14.29 4.56 6.06
C ARG A 196 -12.77 4.40 5.95
N ASN A 197 -12.30 3.29 5.39
CA ASN A 197 -10.87 3.05 5.19
C ASN A 197 -10.27 4.08 4.21
N MET A 198 -10.95 4.31 3.08
CA MET A 198 -10.56 5.28 2.05
C MET A 198 -10.48 6.73 2.59
N LEU A 199 -11.45 7.14 3.42
CA LEU A 199 -11.45 8.46 4.06
C LEU A 199 -10.40 8.60 5.17
N TYR A 200 -9.94 7.49 5.74
CA TYR A 200 -8.87 7.50 6.74
C TYR A 200 -7.49 7.64 6.08
N LEU A 201 -7.19 6.78 5.09
CA LEU A 201 -5.95 6.84 4.33
C LEU A 201 -6.21 6.32 2.89
N PRO A 202 -6.10 7.18 1.86
CA PRO A 202 -6.35 6.79 0.47
C PRO A 202 -5.34 5.74 -0.01
N GLN A 203 -5.71 4.97 -1.03
CA GLN A 203 -4.92 3.86 -1.54
C GLN A 203 -3.49 4.28 -1.92
N ARG A 204 -3.33 5.45 -2.55
CA ARG A 204 -2.04 6.00 -3.00
C ARG A 204 -1.00 6.19 -1.87
N TRP A 205 -1.45 6.35 -0.63
CA TRP A 205 -0.58 6.57 0.53
C TRP A 205 -0.59 5.40 1.51
N ASN A 206 -1.24 4.29 1.14
CA ASN A 206 -1.43 3.15 2.00
C ASN A 206 -0.49 2.02 1.60
N MET A 207 -0.30 1.08 2.52
CA MET A 207 0.49 -0.12 2.30
C MET A 207 -0.28 -1.11 1.43
N GLU A 208 0.32 -1.57 0.34
CA GLU A 208 -0.33 -2.47 -0.62
C GLU A 208 -0.88 -3.74 0.04
N ALA A 209 -0.16 -4.32 0.99
CA ALA A 209 -0.62 -5.48 1.74
C ALA A 209 -1.92 -5.22 2.53
N LEU A 210 -2.08 -4.02 3.09
CA LEU A 210 -3.30 -3.64 3.82
C LEU A 210 -4.45 -3.39 2.84
N ILE A 211 -4.17 -2.71 1.73
CA ILE A 211 -5.15 -2.49 0.66
C ILE A 211 -5.65 -3.82 0.13
N ALA A 212 -4.76 -4.73 -0.27
CA ALA A 212 -5.12 -6.04 -0.78
C ALA A 212 -5.98 -6.83 0.23
N ARG A 213 -5.58 -6.86 1.51
CA ARG A 213 -6.35 -7.55 2.57
C ARG A 213 -7.78 -7.02 2.69
N GLU A 214 -7.92 -5.70 2.79
CA GLU A 214 -9.23 -5.06 2.97
C GLU A 214 -10.08 -5.18 1.69
N TYR A 215 -9.47 -5.04 0.52
CA TYR A 215 -10.16 -5.11 -0.76
C TYR A 215 -10.59 -6.53 -1.12
N ILE A 216 -9.80 -7.57 -0.82
CA ILE A 216 -10.22 -8.98 -0.97
C ILE A 216 -11.48 -9.25 -0.15
N SER A 217 -11.53 -8.75 1.09
CA SER A 217 -12.68 -8.92 1.99
C SER A 217 -13.93 -8.16 1.50
N PHE A 218 -13.73 -7.02 0.84
CA PHE A 218 -14.79 -6.27 0.18
C PHE A 218 -15.29 -7.00 -1.08
N TYR A 219 -14.37 -7.40 -1.96
CA TYR A 219 -14.67 -8.02 -3.25
C TYR A 219 -15.40 -9.36 -3.10
N GLU A 220 -15.08 -10.15 -2.07
CA GLU A 220 -15.82 -11.37 -1.73
C GLU A 220 -17.32 -11.15 -1.49
N GLN A 221 -17.71 -9.96 -1.04
CA GLN A 221 -19.10 -9.63 -0.73
C GLN A 221 -19.86 -9.01 -1.91
N GLU A 222 -19.15 -8.66 -3.00
CA GLU A 222 -19.78 -8.16 -4.22
C GLU A 222 -20.52 -9.29 -4.94
N LYS A 223 -21.68 -8.99 -5.53
CA LYS A 223 -22.56 -10.01 -6.12
C LYS A 223 -22.01 -10.58 -7.43
N ASP A 224 -21.24 -9.77 -8.14
CA ASP A 224 -20.72 -9.96 -9.48
C ASP A 224 -19.20 -10.23 -9.50
N HIS A 225 -18.61 -10.57 -8.34
CA HIS A 225 -17.18 -10.87 -8.29
C HIS A 225 -16.81 -12.10 -9.12
N ASP A 226 -15.72 -11.97 -9.87
CA ASP A 226 -15.09 -13.09 -10.57
C ASP A 226 -14.46 -14.06 -9.56
N LYS A 227 -14.89 -15.33 -9.62
CA LYS A 227 -14.47 -16.38 -8.69
C LYS A 227 -13.01 -16.80 -8.90
N THR A 228 -12.52 -16.77 -10.13
CA THR A 228 -11.12 -17.09 -10.46
C THR A 228 -10.20 -16.02 -9.86
N LEU A 229 -10.51 -14.74 -10.08
CA LEU A 229 -9.76 -13.62 -9.50
C LEU A 229 -9.79 -13.63 -7.97
N LEU A 230 -10.95 -13.87 -7.36
CA LEU A 230 -11.05 -13.95 -5.90
C LEU A 230 -10.22 -15.10 -5.33
N ARG A 231 -10.28 -16.28 -5.95
CA ARG A 231 -9.47 -17.44 -5.54
C ARG A 231 -7.98 -17.14 -5.67
N LEU A 232 -7.56 -16.58 -6.81
CA LEU A 232 -6.18 -16.21 -7.05
C LEU A 232 -5.69 -15.17 -6.03
N ALA A 233 -6.49 -14.14 -5.74
CA ALA A 233 -6.15 -13.11 -4.75
C ALA A 233 -5.97 -13.68 -3.34
N LYS A 234 -6.87 -14.58 -2.91
CA LYS A 234 -6.77 -15.24 -1.60
C LYS A 234 -5.53 -16.13 -1.49
N LEU A 235 -5.25 -16.93 -2.52
CA LEU A 235 -4.06 -17.77 -2.58
C LEU A 235 -2.79 -16.92 -2.56
N ASN A 236 -2.75 -15.87 -3.37
CA ASN A 236 -1.61 -14.96 -3.43
C ASN A 236 -1.37 -14.25 -2.09
N PHE A 237 -2.42 -13.73 -1.46
CA PHE A 237 -2.31 -13.09 -0.15
C PHE A 237 -1.75 -14.06 0.91
N LYS A 238 -2.21 -15.32 0.89
CA LYS A 238 -1.70 -16.38 1.77
C LYS A 238 -0.25 -16.74 1.47
N LEU A 239 0.11 -16.85 0.19
CA LEU A 239 1.49 -17.08 -0.27
C LEU A 239 2.43 -16.00 0.29
N LEU A 240 2.08 -14.74 0.08
CA LEU A 240 2.86 -13.60 0.55
C LEU A 240 2.97 -13.58 2.07
N GLN A 241 1.88 -13.81 2.80
CA GLN A 241 1.90 -13.92 4.25
C GLN A 241 2.90 -14.98 4.75
N LEU A 242 2.91 -16.17 4.16
CA LEU A 242 3.86 -17.23 4.54
C LEU A 242 5.29 -16.85 4.19
N HIS A 243 5.54 -16.24 3.02
CA HIS A 243 6.86 -15.71 2.67
C HIS A 243 7.37 -14.67 3.66
N TYR A 244 6.53 -13.71 4.01
CA TYR A 244 6.84 -12.67 4.99
C TYR A 244 7.17 -13.23 6.37
N ILE A 245 6.44 -14.24 6.84
CA ILE A 245 6.75 -14.88 8.12
C ILE A 245 8.10 -15.61 8.05
N LYS A 246 8.44 -16.26 6.92
CA LYS A 246 9.78 -16.86 6.73
C LYS A 246 10.90 -15.82 6.79
N GLU A 247 10.72 -14.68 6.13
CA GLU A 247 11.65 -13.54 6.16
C GLU A 247 11.82 -13.00 7.57
N LEU A 248 10.70 -12.73 8.25
CA LEU A 248 10.68 -12.19 9.61
C LEU A 248 11.37 -13.15 10.59
N LYS A 249 11.14 -14.46 10.49
CA LYS A 249 11.87 -15.45 11.30
C LYS A 249 13.37 -15.41 11.07
N THR A 250 13.79 -15.28 9.82
CA THR A 250 15.22 -15.21 9.47
C THR A 250 15.84 -13.95 10.08
N PHE A 251 15.13 -12.84 10.01
CA PHE A 251 15.53 -11.58 10.62
C PHE A 251 15.59 -11.65 12.15
N ILE A 252 14.58 -12.24 12.80
CA ILE A 252 14.56 -12.42 14.26
C ILE A 252 15.69 -13.34 14.71
N LYS A 253 15.96 -14.46 14.01
CA LYS A 253 17.08 -15.35 14.34
C LYS A 253 18.42 -14.62 14.30
N TRP A 254 18.66 -13.85 13.24
CA TRP A 254 19.85 -13.01 13.13
C TRP A 254 19.95 -12.03 14.31
N TRP A 255 18.84 -11.42 14.71
CA TRP A 255 18.82 -10.52 15.86
C TRP A 255 19.11 -11.23 17.19
N ILE A 256 18.54 -12.42 17.42
CA ILE A 256 18.81 -13.25 18.60
C ILE A 256 20.31 -13.61 18.66
N GLU A 257 20.92 -13.98 17.53
CA GLU A 257 22.33 -14.33 17.44
C GLU A 257 23.26 -13.15 17.77
N LEU A 258 22.85 -11.91 17.49
CA LEU A 258 23.60 -10.72 17.92
C LEU A 258 23.57 -10.54 19.43
N ASP A 259 22.53 -11.02 20.11
CA ASP A 259 22.37 -10.99 21.56
C ASP A 259 22.51 -9.56 22.13
N LEU A 260 21.97 -8.57 21.40
CA LEU A 260 22.11 -7.16 21.77
C LEU A 260 21.31 -6.81 23.01
N THR A 261 20.15 -7.43 23.22
CA THR A 261 19.29 -7.18 24.38
C THR A 261 19.91 -7.56 25.71
N SER A 262 20.79 -8.57 25.75
CA SER A 262 21.54 -8.90 26.96
C SER A 262 22.75 -7.99 27.16
N LYS A 263 23.34 -7.51 26.06
CA LYS A 263 24.56 -6.70 26.06
C LYS A 263 24.30 -5.22 26.30
N TRP A 264 23.12 -4.72 25.97
CA TRP A 264 22.85 -3.29 25.92
C TRP A 264 21.96 -2.78 27.05
N PRO A 265 22.08 -1.49 27.38
CA PRO A 265 21.22 -0.83 28.37
C PRO A 265 19.74 -0.96 28.00
N SER A 266 18.88 -0.98 29.02
CA SER A 266 17.40 -1.07 28.86
C SER A 266 16.75 0.10 28.10
N GLN A 267 17.52 1.13 27.80
CA GLN A 267 17.13 2.32 27.03
C GLN A 267 16.94 2.00 25.55
N PHE A 268 17.62 0.97 25.03
CA PHE A 268 17.53 0.61 23.61
C PHE A 268 16.24 -0.16 23.32
N ARG A 269 15.50 0.31 22.31
CA ARG A 269 14.22 -0.22 21.87
C ARG A 269 14.39 -1.56 21.16
N GLU A 270 13.61 -2.55 21.60
CA GLU A 270 13.41 -3.80 20.85
C GLU A 270 12.20 -3.66 19.91
N ARG A 271 12.47 -3.33 18.63
CA ARG A 271 11.44 -3.07 17.60
C ARG A 271 11.65 -3.90 16.35
N ILE A 272 11.89 -5.20 16.53
CA ILE A 272 12.29 -6.10 15.43
C ILE A 272 11.17 -6.30 14.43
N VAL A 273 9.96 -6.59 14.90
CA VAL A 273 8.82 -6.80 14.01
C VAL A 273 8.45 -5.49 13.31
N GLU A 274 8.52 -4.36 14.01
CA GLU A 274 8.24 -3.03 13.45
C GLU A 274 9.30 -2.60 12.42
N ALA A 275 10.58 -2.87 12.67
CA ALA A 275 11.66 -2.60 11.72
C ALA A 275 11.51 -3.44 10.44
N TRP A 276 11.05 -4.69 10.57
CA TRP A 276 10.73 -5.52 9.41
C TRP A 276 9.49 -5.03 8.66
N LEU A 277 8.43 -4.62 9.37
CA LEU A 277 7.24 -4.02 8.77
C LEU A 277 7.59 -2.78 7.94
N ALA A 278 8.55 -1.97 8.39
CA ALA A 278 9.06 -0.85 7.61
C ALA A 278 9.69 -1.28 6.26
N GLY A 279 10.37 -2.42 6.24
CA GLY A 279 10.84 -3.04 5.00
C GLY A 279 9.69 -3.41 4.06
N LEU A 280 8.63 -4.02 4.60
CA LEU A 280 7.45 -4.39 3.81
C LEU A 280 6.69 -3.18 3.25
N MET A 281 6.71 -2.03 3.94
CA MET A 281 6.12 -0.79 3.42
C MET A 281 6.82 -0.27 2.16
N MET A 282 8.10 -0.60 1.96
CA MET A 282 8.87 -0.18 0.79
C MET A 282 8.76 -1.15 -0.39
N TYR A 283 8.68 -2.46 -0.11
CA TYR A 283 8.66 -3.50 -1.13
C TYR A 283 7.62 -4.56 -0.78
N TYR A 284 6.53 -4.62 -1.53
CA TYR A 284 5.45 -5.58 -1.30
C TYR A 284 5.76 -6.93 -1.96
N GLU A 285 6.35 -6.92 -3.14
CA GLU A 285 6.43 -8.04 -4.06
C GLU A 285 7.46 -9.10 -3.62
N PRO A 286 7.22 -10.39 -3.85
CA PRO A 286 8.02 -11.47 -3.28
C PRO A 286 9.48 -11.46 -3.77
N GLN A 287 9.76 -10.98 -4.99
CA GLN A 287 11.11 -10.86 -5.56
C GLN A 287 12.04 -9.97 -4.74
N PHE A 288 11.50 -9.03 -3.97
CA PHE A 288 12.27 -8.11 -3.12
C PHE A 288 12.53 -8.65 -1.71
N SER A 289 12.40 -9.97 -1.48
CA SER A 289 12.63 -10.62 -0.19
C SER A 289 13.95 -10.23 0.47
N GLY A 290 15.06 -10.35 -0.27
CA GLY A 290 16.38 -9.93 0.21
C GLY A 290 16.46 -8.44 0.54
N GLY A 291 15.83 -7.61 -0.30
CA GLY A 291 15.74 -6.16 -0.09
C GLY A 291 15.00 -5.80 1.20
N ARG A 292 13.87 -6.46 1.48
CA ARG A 292 13.12 -6.30 2.74
C ARG A 292 13.95 -6.67 3.96
N VAL A 293 14.68 -7.79 3.92
CA VAL A 293 15.52 -8.21 5.05
C VAL A 293 16.67 -7.24 5.30
N ILE A 294 17.31 -6.74 4.23
CA ILE A 294 18.37 -5.72 4.34
C ILE A 294 17.81 -4.42 4.90
N ALA A 295 16.68 -3.95 4.38
CA ALA A 295 15.98 -2.77 4.88
C ALA A 295 15.59 -2.91 6.35
N ALA A 296 15.11 -4.07 6.78
CA ALA A 296 14.77 -4.34 8.17
C ALA A 296 15.99 -4.23 9.09
N LYS A 297 17.14 -4.80 8.69
CA LYS A 297 18.41 -4.66 9.41
C LYS A 297 18.86 -3.22 9.50
N PHE A 298 18.76 -2.48 8.40
CA PHE A 298 19.12 -1.07 8.34
C PHE A 298 18.21 -0.21 9.25
N ASN A 299 16.89 -0.38 9.17
CA ASN A 299 15.93 0.32 10.04
C ASN A 299 16.16 0.01 11.53
N TYR A 300 16.50 -1.24 11.85
CA TYR A 300 16.83 -1.59 13.22
C TYR A 300 18.14 -0.91 13.68
N LEU A 301 19.18 -0.89 12.84
CA LEU A 301 20.42 -0.16 13.14
C LEU A 301 20.16 1.35 13.32
N LEU A 302 19.30 1.96 12.51
CA LEU A 302 18.91 3.36 12.70
C LEU A 302 18.23 3.58 14.05
N THR A 303 17.31 2.69 14.44
CA THR A 303 16.64 2.75 15.75
C THR A 303 17.65 2.71 16.90
N ILE A 304 18.68 1.89 16.75
CA ILE A 304 19.76 1.77 17.73
C ILE A 304 20.57 3.06 17.83
N ILE A 305 20.96 3.64 16.69
CA ILE A 305 21.76 4.87 16.68
C ILE A 305 20.95 6.04 17.23
N ASP A 306 19.66 6.10 16.88
CA ASP A 306 18.68 7.05 17.42
C ASP A 306 18.61 6.95 18.95
N ASP A 307 18.44 5.74 19.49
CA ASP A 307 18.45 5.50 20.94
C ASP A 307 19.79 5.88 21.59
N ALA A 308 20.90 5.57 20.92
CA ALA A 308 22.22 5.92 21.43
C ALA A 308 22.39 7.44 21.53
N CYS A 309 22.04 8.18 20.49
CA CYS A 309 22.19 9.63 20.46
C CYS A 309 21.24 10.34 21.42
N ASP A 310 19.99 9.90 21.50
CA ASP A 310 18.96 10.58 22.31
C ASP A 310 19.06 10.25 23.80
N HIS A 311 19.49 9.03 24.15
CA HIS A 311 19.34 8.50 25.50
C HIS A 311 20.60 7.95 26.16
N TYR A 312 21.70 7.76 25.42
CA TYR A 312 22.86 7.04 25.95
C TYR A 312 24.20 7.78 25.83
N LEU A 313 24.51 8.36 24.67
CA LEU A 313 25.80 8.96 24.38
C LEU A 313 25.83 10.45 24.74
N THR A 314 26.99 10.91 25.21
CA THR A 314 27.24 12.34 25.38
C THR A 314 27.63 13.00 24.05
N ILE A 315 27.49 14.31 23.93
CA ILE A 315 27.89 15.05 22.71
C ILE A 315 29.34 14.75 22.28
N PRO A 316 30.35 14.69 23.17
CA PRO A 316 31.69 14.24 22.79
C PRO A 316 31.74 12.81 22.23
N ASP A 317 30.98 11.87 22.78
CA ASP A 317 30.95 10.49 22.29
C ASP A 317 30.26 10.37 20.94
N ILE A 318 29.18 11.12 20.71
CA ILE A 318 28.52 11.24 19.40
C ILE A 318 29.49 11.81 18.37
N THR A 319 30.26 12.84 18.71
CA THR A 319 31.26 13.44 17.82
C THR A 319 32.32 12.40 17.40
N ARG A 320 32.77 11.55 18.34
CA ARG A 320 33.71 10.46 18.02
C ARG A 320 33.05 9.38 17.16
N LEU A 321 31.80 9.02 17.44
CA LEU A 321 31.05 8.05 16.65
C LEU A 321 30.93 8.51 15.19
N VAL A 322 30.54 9.76 14.95
CA VAL A 322 30.47 10.36 13.61
C VAL A 322 31.82 10.29 12.91
N GLY A 323 32.90 10.72 13.59
CA GLY A 323 34.24 10.67 13.02
C GLY A 323 34.81 9.26 12.76
N CYS A 324 34.20 8.20 13.30
CA CYS A 324 34.54 6.81 12.98
C CYS A 324 33.76 6.27 11.77
N VAL A 325 32.61 6.86 11.44
CA VAL A 325 31.71 6.41 10.37
C VAL A 325 32.00 7.15 9.06
N GLU A 326 32.41 8.42 9.14
CA GLU A 326 32.87 9.24 8.01
C GLU A 326 34.26 8.83 7.49
#